data_AF-A0A7Y5XSB4-F1
#
_entry.id   AF-A0A7Y5XSB4-F1
#
_cell.length_a   1.000
_cell.length_b   1.000
_cell.length_c   1.000
_cell.angle_alpha   90.00
_cell.angle_beta   90.00
_cell.angle_gamma   90.00
#
_symmetry.space_group_name_H-M   'P 1'
#
loop_
_entity.id
_entity.type
_entity.pdbx_description
1 polymer ?
#
loop_
_entity_poly.entity_id
_entity_poly.type
_entity_poly.pdbx_seq_one_letter_code
_entity_poly.pdbx_strand_id
1 'polypeptide(L)'
;MPTPPYINCCDNAKLDRVRTLYQSNHDVEALLRCATCASFWFYRFHEYTNWSGGDDDLTRWHSPLTAIEGERLRDTNDPTKEDLSFLRERPSWMGDDRGVRWVNGAPDHPFS
;
A
#
# COMPACT_ATOMS: atom_id res chain seq x y z
N MET A 1 -6.26 -19.69 -14.75
CA MET A 1 -6.15 -19.13 -13.38
C MET A 1 -7.07 -17.93 -13.31
N PRO A 2 -8.06 -17.88 -12.41
CA PRO A 2 -8.98 -16.75 -12.33
C PRO A 2 -8.23 -15.48 -11.91
N THR A 3 -8.63 -14.35 -12.49
CA THR A 3 -8.00 -13.02 -12.46
C THR A 3 -7.50 -12.60 -11.07
N PRO A 4 -6.30 -12.01 -10.93
CA PRO A 4 -5.85 -11.44 -9.66
C PRO A 4 -6.67 -10.18 -9.31
N PRO A 5 -7.48 -10.21 -8.23
CA PRO A 5 -8.46 -9.17 -7.92
C PRO A 5 -7.78 -8.00 -7.20
N TYR A 6 -6.99 -7.20 -7.92
CA TYR A 6 -6.28 -6.08 -7.31
C TYR A 6 -7.27 -5.18 -6.60
N ILE A 7 -7.13 -5.18 -5.27
CA ILE A 7 -7.94 -4.46 -4.30
C ILE A 7 -9.39 -4.99 -4.31
N ASN A 8 -9.66 -5.95 -3.45
CA ASN A 8 -10.93 -6.67 -3.39
C ASN A 8 -11.97 -5.87 -2.57
N CYS A 9 -13.01 -5.30 -3.20
CA CYS A 9 -14.25 -4.85 -2.52
C CYS A 9 -15.47 -4.89 -3.46
N CYS A 10 -15.25 -4.54 -4.73
CA CYS A 10 -16.18 -4.56 -5.84
C CYS A 10 -15.32 -4.84 -7.09
N ASP A 11 -15.85 -5.45 -8.15
CA ASP A 11 -15.10 -5.91 -9.34
C ASP A 11 -14.16 -4.88 -10.02
N ASN A 12 -14.17 -3.61 -9.57
CA ASN A 12 -13.22 -2.57 -9.93
C ASN A 12 -13.03 -1.58 -8.77
N ALA A 13 -12.10 -1.84 -7.84
CA ALA A 13 -11.91 -0.97 -6.69
C ALA A 13 -11.30 0.37 -7.08
N LYS A 14 -12.14 1.40 -7.13
CA LYS A 14 -11.73 2.79 -7.18
C LYS A 14 -11.26 3.21 -5.78
N LEU A 15 -9.94 3.25 -5.58
CA LEU A 15 -9.34 3.74 -4.34
C LEU A 15 -9.05 5.23 -4.44
N ASP A 16 -9.71 6.01 -3.60
CA ASP A 16 -9.43 7.43 -3.45
C ASP A 16 -8.42 7.63 -2.30
N ARG A 17 -7.45 8.52 -2.52
CA ARG A 17 -6.49 8.88 -1.47
C ARG A 17 -7.19 9.74 -0.43
N VAL A 18 -7.22 9.27 0.81
CA VAL A 18 -7.76 10.00 1.96
C VAL A 18 -6.68 10.88 2.57
N ARG A 19 -5.46 10.35 2.72
CA ARG A 19 -4.35 11.04 3.39
C ARG A 19 -3.00 10.50 2.93
N THR A 20 -2.03 11.38 2.73
CA THR A 20 -0.61 11.00 2.63
C THR A 20 -0.01 10.97 4.04
N LEU A 21 0.62 9.86 4.41
CA LEU A 21 1.24 9.65 5.73
C LEU A 21 2.74 9.95 5.67
N TYR A 22 3.38 9.59 4.56
CA TYR A 22 4.78 9.87 4.26
C TYR A 22 4.98 9.99 2.75
N GLN A 23 5.92 10.85 2.32
CA GLN A 23 6.29 10.99 0.92
C GLN A 23 7.73 11.50 0.80
N SER A 24 8.52 10.85 -0.05
CA SER A 24 9.84 11.25 -0.49
C SER A 24 9.91 11.25 -2.03
N ASN A 25 11.10 11.39 -2.62
CA ASN A 25 11.29 11.22 -4.06
C ASN A 25 11.09 9.76 -4.50
N HIS A 26 11.34 8.80 -3.63
CA HIS A 26 11.37 7.36 -3.95
C HIS A 26 10.30 6.56 -3.18
N ASP A 27 9.57 7.20 -2.27
CA ASP A 27 8.65 6.52 -1.36
C ASP A 27 7.33 7.26 -1.22
N VAL A 28 6.25 6.49 -1.05
CA VAL A 28 4.96 7.04 -0.64
C VAL A 28 4.27 6.06 0.30
N GLU A 29 3.71 6.58 1.38
CA GLU A 29 2.76 5.89 2.22
C GLU A 29 1.47 6.70 2.33
N ALA A 30 0.33 6.05 2.12
CA ALA A 30 -0.96 6.72 2.11
C ALA A 30 -2.10 5.84 2.63
N LEU A 31 -3.06 6.50 3.26
CA LEU A 31 -4.37 5.92 3.52
C LEU A 31 -5.25 6.12 2.30
N LEU A 32 -5.79 5.03 1.78
CA LEU A 32 -6.76 5.00 0.70
C LEU A 32 -8.12 4.50 1.22
N ARG A 33 -9.19 4.84 0.48
CA ARG A 33 -10.54 4.35 0.76
C ARG A 33 -11.25 3.95 -0.53
N CYS A 34 -11.87 2.77 -0.53
CA CYS A 34 -12.69 2.27 -1.63
C CYS A 34 -13.92 3.18 -1.77
N ALA A 35 -14.09 3.85 -2.93
CA ALA A 35 -15.20 4.76 -3.18
C ALA A 35 -16.57 4.06 -3.11
N THR A 36 -16.60 2.75 -3.39
CA THR A 36 -17.85 1.97 -3.45
C THR A 36 -18.29 1.43 -2.09
N CYS A 37 -17.41 0.75 -1.36
CA CYS A 37 -17.76 0.11 -0.08
C CYS A 37 -17.17 0.81 1.15
N ALA A 38 -16.45 1.93 0.95
CA ALA A 38 -15.85 2.72 2.00
C ALA A 38 -14.76 2.02 2.83
N SER A 39 -14.28 0.84 2.43
CA SER A 39 -13.19 0.12 3.11
C SER A 39 -11.86 0.85 3.01
N PHE A 40 -11.05 0.76 4.06
CA PHE A 40 -9.74 1.39 4.13
C PHE A 40 -8.63 0.46 3.64
N TRP A 41 -7.64 1.06 3.00
CA TRP A 41 -6.45 0.39 2.48
C TRP A 41 -5.21 1.21 2.81
N PHE A 42 -4.14 0.52 3.18
CA PHE A 42 -2.82 1.11 3.28
C PHE A 42 -2.12 0.94 1.93
N TYR A 43 -1.60 2.04 1.40
CA TYR A 43 -0.78 2.07 0.22
C TYR A 43 0.66 2.34 0.60
N ARG A 44 1.57 1.52 0.08
CA ARG A 44 3.01 1.72 0.15
C ARG A 44 3.58 1.66 -1.25
N PHE A 45 4.47 2.58 -1.58
CA PHE A 45 5.24 2.58 -2.82
C PHE A 45 6.70 2.81 -2.49
N HIS A 46 7.56 2.13 -3.24
CA HIS A 46 8.99 2.27 -3.20
C HIS A 46 9.58 2.10 -4.60
N GLU A 47 10.55 2.95 -4.92
CA GLU A 47 11.38 2.86 -6.12
C GLU A 47 12.76 2.28 -5.76
N TYR A 48 13.03 1.07 -6.24
CA TYR A 48 14.35 0.46 -6.17
C TYR A 48 15.21 0.99 -7.32
N THR A 49 16.02 2.02 -7.06
CA THR A 49 16.83 2.68 -8.07
C THR A 49 18.03 1.83 -8.52
N ASN A 50 18.13 1.54 -9.83
CA ASN A 50 19.26 0.84 -10.42
C ASN A 50 20.20 1.80 -11.16
N TRP A 51 21.17 2.33 -10.42
CA TRP A 51 22.18 3.26 -10.93
C TRP A 51 23.13 2.70 -12.01
N SER A 52 23.12 1.39 -12.25
CA SER A 52 24.01 0.74 -13.22
C SER A 52 23.38 0.55 -14.60
N GLY A 53 22.05 0.46 -14.67
CA GLY A 53 21.32 0.09 -15.90
C GLY A 53 20.16 1.03 -16.27
N GLY A 54 19.68 1.87 -15.35
CA GLY A 54 18.58 2.81 -15.58
C GLY A 54 17.18 2.19 -15.51
N ASP A 55 17.07 0.88 -15.29
CA ASP A 55 15.79 0.20 -15.07
C ASP A 55 15.49 0.17 -13.56
N ASP A 56 14.74 1.17 -13.10
CA ASP A 56 14.27 1.25 -11.71
C ASP A 56 13.05 0.35 -11.51
N ASP A 57 13.01 -0.40 -10.40
CA ASP A 57 11.85 -1.24 -10.05
C ASP A 57 10.88 -0.47 -9.15
N LEU A 58 9.70 -0.20 -9.71
CA LEU A 58 8.62 0.52 -9.06
C LEU A 58 7.68 -0.46 -8.37
N THR A 59 7.94 -0.72 -7.09
CA THR A 59 7.12 -1.65 -6.31
C THR A 59 6.07 -0.92 -5.48
N ARG A 60 4.85 -1.46 -5.45
CA ARG A 60 3.73 -0.95 -4.66
C ARG A 60 2.99 -2.06 -3.94
N TRP A 61 2.50 -1.78 -2.74
CA TRP A 61 1.67 -2.65 -1.93
C TRP A 61 0.33 -1.99 -1.61
N HIS A 62 -0.75 -2.77 -1.68
CA HIS A 62 -2.05 -2.39 -1.13
C HIS A 62 -2.46 -3.41 -0.08
N SER A 63 -2.47 -2.98 1.18
CA SER A 63 -2.82 -3.82 2.32
C SER A 63 -4.22 -3.45 2.82
N PRO A 64 -5.15 -4.41 2.96
CA PRO A 64 -6.46 -4.13 3.53
C PRO A 64 -6.32 -3.76 5.01
N LEU A 65 -7.07 -2.74 5.42
CA LEU A 65 -7.16 -2.29 6.81
C LEU A 65 -8.53 -2.63 7.39
N THR A 66 -8.58 -2.84 8.70
CA THR A 66 -9.84 -2.80 9.44
C THR A 66 -10.38 -1.37 9.49
N ALA A 67 -11.66 -1.21 9.78
CA ALA A 67 -12.24 0.13 9.96
C ALA A 67 -11.52 0.92 11.06
N ILE A 68 -11.22 0.27 12.19
CA ILE A 68 -10.52 0.87 13.33
C ILE A 68 -9.11 1.33 12.93
N GLU A 69 -8.36 0.50 12.22
CA GLU A 69 -7.02 0.86 11.71
C GLU A 69 -7.08 2.05 10.76
N GLY A 70 -8.03 2.05 9.83
CA GLY A 70 -8.19 3.13 8.85
C GLY A 70 -8.62 4.45 9.49
N GLU A 71 -9.55 4.41 10.45
CA GLU A 71 -9.98 5.59 11.21
C GLU A 71 -8.84 6.16 12.07
N ARG A 72 -8.08 5.29 12.75
CA ARG A 72 -6.88 5.71 13.49
C ARG A 72 -5.88 6.46 12.60
N LEU A 73 -5.56 5.91 11.42
CA LEU A 73 -4.64 6.55 10.47
C LEU A 73 -5.23 7.82 9.84
N ARG A 74 -6.55 7.90 9.68
CA ARG A 74 -7.23 9.12 9.21
C ARG A 74 -7.07 10.24 10.24
N ASP A 75 -7.29 9.94 11.51
CA ASP A 75 -7.49 10.94 12.56
C ASP A 75 -6.24 11.23 13.41
N THR A 76 -5.17 10.45 13.27
CA THR A 76 -3.92 10.66 14.02
C THR A 76 -3.30 12.03 13.73
N ASN A 77 -2.78 12.69 14.77
CA ASN A 77 -2.08 13.96 14.62
C ASN A 77 -0.65 13.78 14.08
N ASP A 78 -0.07 12.59 14.24
CA ASP A 78 1.31 12.29 13.84
C ASP A 78 1.41 10.87 13.27
N PRO A 79 1.19 10.68 11.96
CA PRO A 79 1.26 9.38 11.30
C PRO A 79 2.59 8.66 11.46
N THR A 80 3.69 9.40 11.65
CA THR A 80 5.05 8.82 11.72
C THR A 80 5.30 8.03 13.00
N LYS A 81 4.42 8.18 14.00
CA LYS A 81 4.48 7.44 15.27
C LYS A 81 3.56 6.24 15.33
N GLU A 82 2.76 6.01 14.30
CA GLU A 82 1.84 4.88 14.27
C GLU A 82 2.61 3.59 14.07
N ASP A 83 2.34 2.58 14.91
CA ASP A 83 2.86 1.24 14.70
C ASP A 83 2.14 0.59 13.50
N LEU A 84 2.92 0.35 12.45
CA LEU A 84 2.52 -0.28 11.19
C LEU A 84 3.17 -1.67 11.00
N SER A 85 3.86 -2.20 12.00
CA SER A 85 4.57 -3.48 11.93
C SER A 85 3.66 -4.66 11.57
N PHE A 86 2.37 -4.58 11.94
CA PHE A 86 1.35 -5.56 11.57
C PHE A 86 1.19 -5.75 10.05
N LEU A 87 1.60 -4.77 9.23
CA LEU A 87 1.56 -4.87 7.77
C LEU A 87 2.55 -5.90 7.21
N ARG A 88 3.61 -6.23 7.96
CA ARG A 88 4.62 -7.23 7.56
C ARG A 88 4.05 -8.63 7.39
N GLU A 89 2.97 -8.92 8.07
CA GLU A 89 2.26 -10.21 8.02
C GLU A 89 0.86 -10.08 7.40
N ARG A 90 0.45 -8.85 7.04
CA ARG A 90 -0.85 -8.57 6.44
C ARG A 90 -0.81 -8.95 4.95
N PRO A 91 -1.61 -9.93 4.51
CA PRO A 91 -1.64 -10.27 3.10
C PRO A 91 -2.04 -9.07 2.24
N SER A 92 -1.32 -8.84 1.15
CA SER A 92 -1.33 -7.59 0.40
C SER A 92 -1.22 -7.81 -1.10
N TRP A 93 -1.71 -6.86 -1.90
CA TRP A 93 -1.47 -6.81 -3.34
C TRP A 93 -0.11 -6.17 -3.63
N MET A 94 0.84 -7.04 -3.96
CA MET A 94 2.15 -6.83 -4.57
C MET A 94 2.12 -6.35 -6.02
N GLY A 95 2.50 -5.14 -6.42
CA GLY A 95 2.72 -4.81 -7.83
C GLY A 95 4.14 -4.32 -8.12
N ASP A 96 4.80 -4.92 -9.11
CA ASP A 96 6.15 -4.61 -9.58
C ASP A 96 6.25 -4.82 -11.11
N ASP A 97 7.47 -4.82 -11.66
CA ASP A 97 7.79 -5.11 -13.06
C ASP A 97 7.29 -6.48 -13.55
N ARG A 98 7.18 -7.46 -12.64
CA ARG A 98 6.68 -8.82 -12.91
C ARG A 98 5.16 -8.91 -12.91
N GLY A 99 4.48 -7.78 -12.77
CA GLY A 99 3.04 -7.68 -12.68
C GLY A 99 2.58 -7.62 -11.24
N VAL A 100 1.32 -8.01 -11.00
CA VAL A 100 0.72 -7.81 -9.68
C VAL A 100 0.23 -9.15 -9.12
N ARG A 101 0.51 -9.41 -7.84
CA ARG A 101 0.32 -10.71 -7.16
C ARG A 101 -0.04 -10.53 -5.69
N TRP A 102 -0.60 -11.56 -5.08
CA TRP A 102 -0.86 -11.58 -3.65
C TRP A 102 0.39 -12.05 -2.90
N VAL A 103 0.77 -11.35 -1.84
CA VAL A 103 1.93 -11.67 -0.99
C VAL A 103 1.51 -11.69 0.48
N ASN A 104 2.28 -12.37 1.34
CA ASN A 104 1.96 -12.54 2.76
C ASN A 104 2.29 -11.31 3.64
N GLY A 105 2.58 -10.16 3.05
CA GLY A 105 3.05 -9.00 3.79
C GLY A 105 3.53 -7.88 2.88
N ALA A 106 3.48 -6.65 3.40
CA ALA A 106 4.22 -5.52 2.86
C ALA A 106 5.46 -5.27 3.74
N PRO A 107 6.66 -5.05 3.16
CA PRO A 107 7.86 -4.75 3.93
C PRO A 107 7.65 -3.47 4.73
N ASP A 108 8.06 -3.48 5.99
CA ASP A 108 8.18 -2.27 6.80
C ASP A 108 9.47 -1.58 6.41
N HIS A 109 9.39 -0.32 5.97
CA HIS A 109 10.54 0.43 5.45
C HIS A 109 11.31 -0.32 4.33
N PRO A 110 10.74 -0.47 3.11
CA PRO A 110 11.31 -1.26 2.00
C PRO A 110 12.73 -0.87 1.53
N PHE A 111 13.25 0.26 2.02
CA PHE A 111 14.60 0.76 1.76
C PHE A 111 15.70 0.12 2.63
N SER A 112 15.34 -0.66 3.67
CA SER A 112 16.28 -1.24 4.64
C SER A 112 16.83 -2.60 4.26
#